data_AF-A0A8H4JY39-F1
#
_entry.id   AF-A0A8H4JY39-F1
#
_cell.length_a   1.000
_cell.length_b   1.000
_cell.length_c   1.000
_cell.angle_alpha   90.00
_cell.angle_beta   90.00
_cell.angle_gamma   90.00
#
_symmetry.space_group_name_H-M   'P 1'
#
loop_
_entity.id
_entity.type
_entity.pdbx_description
1 polymer ?
#
loop_
_entity_poly.entity_id
_entity_poly.type
_entity_poly.pdbx_seq_one_letter_code
_entity_poly.pdbx_strand_id
1 'polypeptide(L)'
;MEPDPSAIMAIPRMDPYPFLRSLGGITGVEHNNLMEVLSRMIYGSNMISVAGGSLPTTYRLCCAVFEERQIPEEITENDFEYKEIRQHMEFRGIPVSHESILRSYREIMQHAQTAKYLIKKIVLERQPFDEATFKEAHRILTYKIDLSPQMPWTVYNGNYRHWDAPRDLRFLDPAQITTAMLSMIDDLMMEMVTLDMHQLRKEDVYERICYACRFCQRFILIHPFLDGNGRMYRLFLTTLLLRAGISPAVYGLYVFDRFHHSQAEASCYRQDNQELLGAADVVTFGTNHHLAKFVVEHTHGEWKSPDDHMRTFLQVTGQGPYDPSASKMGP
;
A
#
# COMPACT_ATOMS: atom_id res chain seq x y z
N MET A 1 -17.84 32.16 47.65
CA MET A 1 -18.23 31.08 46.72
C MET A 1 -16.94 30.50 46.20
N GLU A 2 -16.54 29.35 46.74
CA GLU A 2 -15.44 28.58 46.17
C GLU A 2 -15.88 28.00 44.81
N PRO A 3 -14.97 27.89 43.84
CA PRO A 3 -15.29 27.33 42.54
C PRO A 3 -15.57 25.82 42.65
N ASP A 4 -16.60 25.39 41.93
CA ASP A 4 -17.06 24.00 41.85
C ASP A 4 -15.93 23.06 41.35
N PRO A 5 -15.49 22.08 42.16
CA PRO A 5 -14.46 21.11 41.78
C PRO A 5 -14.86 20.17 40.64
N SER A 6 -16.14 20.17 40.21
CA SER A 6 -16.64 19.31 39.15
C SER A 6 -16.41 19.86 37.73
N ALA A 7 -15.92 21.10 37.58
CA ALA A 7 -15.55 21.68 36.30
C ALA A 7 -14.13 21.29 35.85
N ILE A 8 -13.77 20.00 35.96
CA ILE A 8 -12.69 19.47 35.15
C ILE A 8 -13.26 19.40 33.73
N MET A 9 -12.86 20.34 32.88
CA MET A 9 -13.07 20.24 31.43
C MET A 9 -12.68 18.81 31.02
N ALA A 10 -13.69 18.01 30.67
CA ALA A 10 -13.45 16.71 30.06
C ALA A 10 -12.69 17.01 28.76
N ILE A 11 -11.37 16.84 28.81
CA ILE A 11 -10.55 16.73 27.61
C ILE A 11 -11.26 15.67 26.77
N PRO A 12 -11.71 15.98 25.54
CA PRO A 12 -12.36 14.97 24.71
C PRO A 12 -11.42 13.78 24.67
N ARG A 13 -11.88 12.60 25.08
CA ARG A 13 -11.15 11.37 24.79
C ARG A 13 -11.04 11.31 23.27
N MET A 14 -9.94 11.80 22.73
CA MET A 14 -9.59 11.60 21.33
C MET A 14 -9.50 10.09 21.17
N ASP A 15 -10.47 9.57 20.42
CA ASP A 15 -10.64 8.15 20.18
C ASP A 15 -9.46 7.66 19.32
N PRO A 16 -8.64 6.71 19.78
CA PRO A 16 -7.28 6.49 19.26
C PRO A 16 -7.19 5.97 17.80
N TYR A 17 -8.30 5.75 17.10
CA TYR A 17 -8.30 5.07 15.78
C TYR A 17 -9.30 5.64 14.75
N PRO A 18 -9.32 6.96 14.43
CA PRO A 18 -10.34 7.54 13.56
C PRO A 18 -10.36 6.94 12.15
N PHE A 19 -9.18 6.65 11.58
CA PHE A 19 -9.04 6.06 10.25
C PHE A 19 -9.58 4.61 10.20
N LEU A 20 -9.11 3.74 11.09
CA LEU A 20 -9.54 2.33 11.12
C LEU A 20 -11.01 2.19 11.51
N ARG A 21 -11.55 3.09 12.34
CA ARG A 21 -12.98 3.13 12.67
C ARG A 21 -13.85 3.44 11.48
N SER A 22 -13.47 4.46 10.74
CA SER A 22 -14.17 4.84 9.52
C SER A 22 -14.15 3.68 8.52
N LEU A 23 -13.00 3.01 8.36
CA LEU A 23 -12.87 1.86 7.48
C LEU A 23 -13.65 0.63 7.98
N GLY A 24 -13.67 0.38 9.29
CA GLY A 24 -14.45 -0.70 9.90
C GLY A 24 -15.95 -0.47 9.78
N GLY A 25 -16.40 0.78 9.89
CA GLY A 25 -17.81 1.15 9.70
C GLY A 25 -18.34 0.83 8.29
N ILE A 26 -17.51 0.98 7.26
CA ILE A 26 -17.92 0.68 5.87
C ILE A 26 -17.70 -0.79 5.46
N THR A 27 -16.74 -1.48 6.08
CA THR A 27 -16.41 -2.88 5.74
C THR A 27 -17.12 -3.89 6.66
N GLY A 28 -17.59 -3.47 7.83
CA GLY A 28 -18.10 -4.36 8.87
C GLY A 28 -17.01 -5.16 9.58
N VAL A 29 -15.74 -4.76 9.44
CA VAL A 29 -14.57 -5.50 9.93
C VAL A 29 -13.98 -4.83 11.16
N GLU A 30 -13.61 -5.64 12.15
CA GLU A 30 -12.94 -5.19 13.37
C GLU A 30 -11.59 -4.53 13.09
N HIS A 31 -11.25 -3.50 13.88
CA HIS A 31 -10.09 -2.65 13.64
C HIS A 31 -8.76 -3.42 13.68
N ASN A 32 -8.68 -4.45 14.53
CA ASN A 32 -7.49 -5.30 14.66
C ASN A 32 -7.25 -6.13 13.40
N ASN A 33 -8.32 -6.61 12.78
CA ASN A 33 -8.27 -7.37 11.53
C ASN A 33 -7.86 -6.46 10.37
N LEU A 34 -8.41 -5.24 10.32
CA LEU A 34 -7.98 -4.21 9.36
C LEU A 34 -6.49 -3.89 9.49
N MET A 35 -6.01 -3.64 10.72
CA MET A 35 -4.60 -3.37 11.00
C MET A 35 -3.69 -4.51 10.51
N GLU A 36 -4.07 -5.75 10.80
CA GLU A 36 -3.31 -6.93 10.42
C GLU A 36 -3.20 -7.08 8.90
N VAL A 37 -4.33 -7.02 8.20
CA VAL A 37 -4.39 -7.17 6.75
C VAL A 37 -3.62 -6.07 6.04
N LEU A 38 -3.82 -4.81 6.44
CA LEU A 38 -3.13 -3.67 5.83
C LEU A 38 -1.63 -3.72 6.09
N SER A 39 -1.20 -4.07 7.30
CA SER A 39 0.23 -4.20 7.65
C SER A 39 0.92 -5.30 6.85
N ARG A 40 0.25 -6.43 6.65
CA ARG A 40 0.78 -7.56 5.86
C ARG A 40 0.82 -7.27 4.37
N MET A 41 -0.19 -6.58 3.85
CA MET A 41 -0.19 -6.07 2.49
C MET A 41 1.01 -5.16 2.26
N ILE A 42 1.28 -4.21 3.18
CA ILE A 42 2.43 -3.30 3.09
C ILE A 42 3.75 -4.07 3.18
N TYR A 43 3.88 -4.97 4.16
CA TYR A 43 5.08 -5.80 4.32
C TYR A 43 5.36 -6.61 3.06
N GLY A 44 4.38 -7.38 2.57
CA GLY A 44 4.53 -8.22 1.40
C GLY A 44 4.86 -7.42 0.13
N SER A 45 4.21 -6.27 -0.05
CA SER A 45 4.47 -5.34 -1.15
C SER A 45 5.90 -4.76 -1.10
N ASN A 46 6.43 -4.47 0.09
CA ASN A 46 7.83 -4.06 0.29
C ASN A 46 8.80 -5.22 0.04
N MET A 47 8.49 -6.43 0.51
CA MET A 47 9.34 -7.61 0.32
C MET A 47 9.52 -7.98 -1.16
N ILE A 48 8.48 -7.83 -1.98
CA ILE A 48 8.55 -7.97 -3.44
C ILE A 48 9.55 -6.97 -4.05
N SER A 49 9.58 -5.75 -3.53
CA SER A 49 10.49 -4.68 -3.98
C SER A 49 11.84 -4.67 -3.26
N VAL A 50 12.17 -5.71 -2.48
CA VAL A 50 13.42 -5.81 -1.68
C VAL A 50 13.62 -4.57 -0.79
N ALA A 51 12.51 -4.05 -0.25
CA ALA A 51 12.44 -2.80 0.51
C ALA A 51 12.00 -3.05 1.95
N GLY A 52 12.17 -2.05 2.80
CA GLY A 52 11.64 -2.05 4.18
C GLY A 52 12.38 -2.97 5.16
N GLY A 53 11.64 -3.66 6.03
CA GLY A 53 12.16 -4.40 7.18
C GLY A 53 11.29 -5.60 7.57
N SER A 54 11.47 -6.11 8.78
CA SER A 54 10.72 -7.27 9.27
C SER A 54 9.21 -7.00 9.38
N LEU A 55 8.40 -8.06 9.37
CA LEU A 55 6.95 -7.95 9.56
C LEU A 55 6.59 -7.31 10.92
N PRO A 56 7.21 -7.68 12.07
CA PRO A 56 6.95 -7.00 13.35
C PRO A 56 7.25 -5.49 13.29
N THR A 57 8.36 -5.10 12.66
CA THR A 57 8.70 -3.68 12.46
C THR A 57 7.67 -2.98 11.59
N THR A 58 7.26 -3.62 10.49
CA THR A 58 6.24 -3.08 9.59
C THR A 58 4.92 -2.86 10.31
N TYR A 59 4.49 -3.82 11.12
CA TYR A 59 3.26 -3.73 11.89
C TYR A 59 3.30 -2.56 12.89
N ARG A 60 4.38 -2.40 13.65
CA ARG A 60 4.52 -1.27 14.61
C ARG A 60 4.44 0.09 13.92
N LEU A 61 5.10 0.23 12.77
CA LEU A 61 5.08 1.48 12.00
C LEU A 61 3.70 1.73 11.37
N CYS A 62 3.01 0.68 10.91
CA CYS A 62 1.63 0.78 10.44
C CYS A 62 0.68 1.22 11.58
N CYS A 63 0.84 0.68 12.79
CA CYS A 63 0.11 1.17 13.98
C CYS A 63 0.32 2.66 14.14
N ALA A 64 1.57 3.14 14.15
CA ALA A 64 1.84 4.55 14.33
C ALA A 64 1.18 5.44 13.24
N VAL A 65 1.21 5.01 11.97
CA VAL A 65 0.62 5.76 10.85
C VAL A 65 -0.92 5.78 10.89
N PHE A 66 -1.55 4.63 11.08
CA PHE A 66 -3.00 4.49 11.02
C PHE A 66 -3.70 5.01 12.28
N GLU A 67 -2.97 5.07 13.40
CA GLU A 67 -3.41 5.73 14.64
C GLU A 67 -3.06 7.21 14.69
N GLU A 68 -2.42 7.73 13.64
CA GLU A 68 -2.08 9.15 13.51
C GLU A 68 -1.18 9.65 14.65
N ARG A 69 -0.34 8.77 15.19
CA ARG A 69 0.64 9.14 16.21
C ARG A 69 1.71 10.03 15.61
N GLN A 70 2.37 10.81 16.45
CA GLN A 70 3.58 11.51 16.04
C GLN A 70 4.68 10.48 15.78
N ILE A 71 5.24 10.52 14.56
CA ILE A 71 6.25 9.57 14.12
C ILE A 71 7.53 10.37 13.84
N PRO A 72 8.67 9.97 14.41
CA PRO A 72 9.91 10.67 14.13
C PRO A 72 10.28 10.54 12.65
N GLU A 73 10.75 11.63 12.06
CA GLU A 73 11.14 11.64 10.64
C GLU A 73 12.45 10.86 10.40
N GLU A 74 13.27 10.75 11.44
CA GLU A 74 14.54 10.02 11.46
C GLU A 74 14.69 9.22 12.76
N ILE A 75 15.42 8.11 12.66
CA ILE A 75 15.74 7.23 13.79
C ILE A 75 17.25 7.13 13.94
N THR A 76 17.71 6.86 15.14
CA THR A 76 19.11 6.78 15.53
C THR A 76 19.49 5.36 15.94
N GLU A 77 20.78 5.09 16.13
CA GLU A 77 21.26 3.75 16.53
C GLU A 77 20.73 3.26 17.87
N ASN A 78 20.23 4.18 18.71
CA ASN A 78 19.66 3.86 20.01
C ASN A 78 18.22 3.37 19.89
N ASP A 79 17.52 3.74 18.81
CA ASP A 79 16.12 3.42 18.60
C ASP A 79 15.91 1.94 18.30
N PHE A 80 14.78 1.41 18.77
CA PHE A 80 14.47 0.00 18.65
C PHE A 80 14.27 -0.41 17.18
N GLU A 81 13.53 0.40 16.42
CA GLU A 81 13.29 0.20 14.99
C GLU A 81 14.61 0.15 14.19
N TYR A 82 15.60 0.96 14.57
CA TYR A 82 16.90 0.97 13.90
C TYR A 82 17.60 -0.38 14.05
N LYS A 83 17.64 -0.91 15.28
CA LYS A 83 18.28 -2.20 15.60
C LYS A 83 17.59 -3.36 14.90
N GLU A 84 16.25 -3.36 14.87
CA GLU A 84 15.46 -4.41 14.21
C GLU A 84 15.62 -4.41 12.69
N ILE A 85 15.60 -3.22 12.06
CA ILE A 85 15.84 -3.10 10.61
C ILE A 85 17.24 -3.58 10.27
N ARG A 86 18.25 -3.15 11.06
CA ARG A 86 19.62 -3.62 10.90
C ARG A 86 19.72 -5.14 10.96
N GLN A 87 19.18 -5.76 12.01
CA GLN A 87 19.21 -7.23 12.17
C GLN A 87 18.50 -7.94 11.02
N HIS A 88 17.36 -7.41 10.55
CA HIS A 88 16.66 -7.96 9.41
C HIS A 88 17.48 -7.90 8.11
N MET A 89 18.18 -6.79 7.87
CA MET A 89 19.05 -6.64 6.70
C MET A 89 20.24 -7.59 6.77
N GLU A 90 20.89 -7.71 7.93
CA GLU A 90 21.98 -8.66 8.19
C GLU A 90 21.52 -10.11 7.94
N PHE A 91 20.36 -10.49 8.48
CA PHE A 91 19.76 -11.81 8.27
C PHE A 91 19.49 -12.13 6.78
N ARG A 92 19.11 -11.11 6.00
CA ARG A 92 18.84 -11.25 4.56
C ARG A 92 20.08 -11.14 3.68
N GLY A 93 21.25 -10.87 4.25
CA GLY A 93 22.47 -10.62 3.49
C GLY A 93 22.42 -9.33 2.66
N ILE A 94 21.62 -8.34 3.08
CA ILE A 94 21.55 -7.02 2.44
C ILE A 94 22.65 -6.14 3.03
N PRO A 95 23.45 -5.42 2.23
CA PRO A 95 24.45 -4.48 2.74
C PRO A 95 23.86 -3.45 3.71
N VAL A 96 24.46 -3.34 4.88
CA VAL A 96 24.00 -2.46 5.96
C VAL A 96 24.85 -1.21 6.04
N SER A 97 24.19 -0.06 5.95
CA SER A 97 24.75 1.25 6.31
C SER A 97 23.69 2.05 7.07
N HIS A 98 24.09 3.16 7.68
CA HIS A 98 23.14 4.07 8.33
C HIS A 98 22.10 4.58 7.33
N GLU A 99 22.53 4.94 6.11
CA GLU A 99 21.63 5.41 5.05
C GLU A 99 20.65 4.32 4.59
N SER A 100 21.09 3.07 4.47
CA SER A 100 20.23 1.97 4.03
C SER A 100 19.17 1.61 5.09
N ILE A 101 19.50 1.70 6.38
CA ILE A 101 18.55 1.52 7.48
C ILE A 101 17.50 2.66 7.49
N LEU A 102 17.94 3.91 7.38
CA LEU A 102 17.04 5.07 7.31
C LEU A 102 16.12 4.99 6.10
N ARG A 103 16.64 4.53 4.95
CA ARG A 103 15.85 4.27 3.75
C ARG A 103 14.78 3.22 4.01
N SER A 104 15.14 2.06 4.56
CA SER A 104 14.18 1.00 4.90
C SER A 104 13.08 1.47 5.84
N TYR A 105 13.42 2.25 6.87
CA TYR A 105 12.44 2.85 7.77
C TYR A 105 11.46 3.76 7.02
N ARG A 106 11.99 4.66 6.20
CA ARG A 106 11.23 5.59 5.36
C ARG A 106 10.33 4.89 4.36
N GLU A 107 10.80 3.82 3.72
CA GLU A 107 10.03 3.02 2.77
C GLU A 107 8.82 2.34 3.42
N ILE A 108 8.93 1.85 4.65
CA ILE A 108 7.77 1.30 5.39
C ILE A 108 6.77 2.42 5.68
N MET A 109 7.27 3.51 6.25
CA MET A 109 6.48 4.66 6.68
C MET A 109 5.66 5.27 5.55
N GLN A 110 6.31 5.55 4.42
CA GLN A 110 5.70 6.17 3.25
C GLN A 110 4.70 5.25 2.57
N HIS A 111 4.97 3.93 2.56
CA HIS A 111 4.03 2.96 2.02
C HIS A 111 2.73 2.93 2.83
N ALA A 112 2.84 2.91 4.17
CA ALA A 112 1.69 3.00 5.06
C ALA A 112 0.94 4.34 4.92
N GLN A 113 1.66 5.46 4.82
CA GLN A 113 1.05 6.78 4.62
C GLN A 113 0.33 6.88 3.27
N THR A 114 0.91 6.32 2.21
CA THR A 114 0.30 6.30 0.87
C THR A 114 -0.95 5.42 0.86
N ALA A 115 -0.91 4.25 1.52
CA ALA A 115 -2.09 3.41 1.70
C ALA A 115 -3.21 4.16 2.42
N LYS A 116 -2.89 4.82 3.54
CA LYS A 116 -3.85 5.63 4.30
C LYS A 116 -4.45 6.75 3.45
N TYR A 117 -3.62 7.47 2.69
CA TYR A 117 -4.05 8.55 1.80
C TYR A 117 -5.04 8.05 0.75
N LEU A 118 -4.69 7.00 0.01
CA LEU A 118 -5.54 6.43 -1.04
C LEU A 118 -6.85 5.86 -0.49
N ILE A 119 -6.79 5.10 0.61
CA ILE A 119 -7.98 4.53 1.25
C ILE A 119 -8.89 5.65 1.76
N LYS A 120 -8.34 6.68 2.42
CA LYS A 120 -9.13 7.81 2.89
C LYS A 120 -9.82 8.53 1.74
N LYS A 121 -9.07 8.95 0.72
CA LYS A 121 -9.60 9.75 -0.40
C LYS A 121 -10.61 8.98 -1.24
N ILE A 122 -10.28 7.74 -1.62
CA ILE A 122 -11.05 6.98 -2.61
C ILE A 122 -12.13 6.11 -1.97
N VAL A 123 -11.83 5.48 -0.82
CA VAL A 123 -12.73 4.51 -0.19
C VAL A 123 -13.66 5.20 0.81
N LEU A 124 -13.11 6.01 1.71
CA LEU A 124 -13.91 6.66 2.77
C LEU A 124 -14.65 7.90 2.25
N GLU A 125 -13.94 8.78 1.54
CA GLU A 125 -14.50 10.04 1.03
C GLU A 125 -15.17 9.88 -0.34
N ARG A 126 -15.04 8.69 -0.97
CA ARG A 126 -15.60 8.35 -2.29
C ARG A 126 -15.25 9.35 -3.40
N GLN A 127 -14.10 10.00 -3.31
CA GLN A 127 -13.61 10.86 -4.39
C GLN A 127 -13.15 10.00 -5.58
N PRO A 128 -13.27 10.50 -6.82
CA PRO A 128 -12.74 9.81 -7.98
C PRO A 128 -11.21 9.81 -7.95
N PHE A 129 -10.62 8.87 -8.68
CA PHE A 129 -9.22 8.99 -9.05
C PHE A 129 -9.08 10.12 -10.09
N ASP A 130 -8.13 11.01 -9.85
CA ASP A 130 -7.69 12.04 -10.78
C ASP A 130 -6.16 11.99 -10.90
N GLU A 131 -5.58 12.66 -11.92
CA GLU A 131 -4.14 12.66 -12.15
C GLU A 131 -3.36 13.15 -10.90
N ALA A 132 -3.91 14.16 -10.22
CA ALA A 132 -3.35 14.71 -8.99
C ALA A 132 -3.26 13.65 -7.88
N THR A 133 -4.21 12.72 -7.79
CA THR A 133 -4.20 11.61 -6.83
C THR A 133 -3.04 10.66 -7.10
N PHE A 134 -2.77 10.32 -8.36
CA PHE A 134 -1.63 9.47 -8.71
C PHE A 134 -0.30 10.13 -8.36
N LYS A 135 -0.17 11.41 -8.75
CA LYS A 135 1.04 12.19 -8.50
C LYS A 135 1.27 12.39 -7.00
N GLU A 136 0.24 12.71 -6.24
CA GLU A 136 0.32 12.90 -4.78
C GLU A 136 0.63 11.58 -4.05
N ALA A 137 -0.02 10.48 -4.43
CA ALA A 137 0.29 9.17 -3.85
C ALA A 137 1.75 8.78 -4.10
N HIS A 138 2.26 8.99 -5.32
CA HIS A 138 3.67 8.75 -5.62
C HIS A 138 4.58 9.72 -4.83
N ARG A 139 4.19 10.99 -4.69
CA ARG A 139 4.93 12.00 -3.93
C ARG A 139 5.12 11.58 -2.47
N ILE A 140 4.07 11.03 -1.85
CA ILE A 140 4.12 10.48 -0.49
C ILE A 140 5.00 9.23 -0.45
N LEU A 141 4.80 8.30 -1.39
CA LEU A 141 5.51 7.01 -1.43
C LEU A 141 7.03 7.13 -1.57
N THR A 142 7.51 8.23 -2.15
CA THR A 142 8.93 8.44 -2.51
C THR A 142 9.57 9.63 -1.80
N TYR A 143 8.88 10.23 -0.83
CA TYR A 143 9.38 11.36 -0.06
C TYR A 143 10.71 11.02 0.65
N LYS A 144 11.79 11.78 0.45
CA LYS A 144 13.11 11.49 1.04
C LYS A 144 13.71 10.10 0.69
N ILE A 145 13.36 9.58 -0.48
CA ILE A 145 13.94 8.34 -1.05
C ILE A 145 14.78 8.71 -2.28
N ASP A 146 16.08 8.89 -2.11
CA ASP A 146 16.97 9.19 -3.24
C ASP A 146 17.26 7.95 -4.08
N LEU A 147 17.27 8.05 -5.41
CA LEU A 147 17.66 6.93 -6.28
C LEU A 147 19.19 6.84 -6.43
N SER A 148 19.83 8.00 -6.50
CA SER A 148 21.28 8.15 -6.49
C SER A 148 21.63 9.57 -6.05
N PRO A 149 22.90 9.88 -5.76
CA PRO A 149 23.32 11.25 -5.48
C PRO A 149 23.00 12.24 -6.61
N GLN A 150 22.88 11.76 -7.85
CA GLN A 150 22.53 12.57 -9.04
C GLN A 150 21.02 12.60 -9.32
N MET A 151 20.24 11.74 -8.65
CA MET A 151 18.80 11.64 -8.81
C MET A 151 18.12 11.67 -7.43
N PRO A 152 18.14 12.84 -6.76
CA PRO A 152 17.50 13.00 -5.47
C PRO A 152 15.97 12.96 -5.60
N TRP A 153 15.28 12.61 -4.52
CA TRP A 153 13.82 12.46 -4.49
C TRP A 153 13.06 13.68 -5.00
N THR A 154 13.58 14.88 -4.70
CA THR A 154 13.00 16.18 -5.08
C THR A 154 12.90 16.40 -6.59
N VAL A 155 13.65 15.64 -7.40
CA VAL A 155 13.63 15.76 -8.86
C VAL A 155 12.51 14.93 -9.48
N TYR A 156 12.21 13.75 -8.93
CA TYR A 156 11.31 12.78 -9.57
C TYR A 156 10.00 12.54 -8.83
N ASN A 157 9.90 12.89 -7.55
CA ASN A 157 8.75 12.54 -6.74
C ASN A 157 7.45 13.22 -7.22
N GLY A 158 6.47 12.40 -7.60
CA GLY A 158 5.15 12.87 -8.02
C GLY A 158 5.12 13.39 -9.46
N ASN A 159 6.21 13.20 -10.20
CA ASN A 159 6.31 13.58 -11.61
C ASN A 159 6.42 12.34 -12.48
N TYR A 160 5.75 12.37 -13.63
CA TYR A 160 5.97 11.34 -14.65
C TYR A 160 7.39 11.41 -15.17
N ARG A 161 7.96 10.26 -15.53
CA ARG A 161 9.32 10.20 -16.05
C ARG A 161 9.40 10.86 -17.43
N HIS A 162 10.48 11.59 -17.66
CA HIS A 162 10.81 12.20 -18.96
C HIS A 162 11.89 11.44 -19.72
N TRP A 163 12.38 10.35 -19.15
CA TRP A 163 13.45 9.51 -19.66
C TRP A 163 12.93 8.09 -19.71
N ASP A 164 13.49 7.27 -20.60
CA ASP A 164 13.22 5.85 -20.56
C ASP A 164 13.61 5.29 -19.20
N ALA A 165 12.78 4.39 -18.68
CA ALA A 165 13.20 3.57 -17.55
C ALA A 165 14.48 2.83 -18.00
N PRO A 166 15.64 3.02 -17.32
CA PRO A 166 16.90 2.51 -17.84
C PRO A 166 16.81 1.00 -18.09
N ARG A 167 16.95 0.61 -19.36
CA ARG A 167 17.02 -0.79 -19.87
C ARG A 167 15.72 -1.58 -19.93
N ASP A 168 14.59 -0.95 -20.25
CA ASP A 168 13.37 -1.73 -20.48
C ASP A 168 12.44 -1.18 -21.58
N LEU A 169 12.62 -1.71 -22.80
CA LEU A 169 11.79 -1.40 -23.98
C LEU A 169 10.35 -1.94 -23.87
N ARG A 170 9.99 -2.61 -22.77
CA ARG A 170 8.61 -3.09 -22.53
C ARG A 170 7.65 -1.97 -22.18
N PHE A 171 8.16 -0.81 -21.74
CA PHE A 171 7.34 0.29 -21.25
C PHE A 171 7.09 1.37 -22.29
N LEU A 172 6.03 2.15 -22.06
CA LEU A 172 5.62 3.23 -22.96
C LEU A 172 6.69 4.33 -23.07
N ASP A 173 6.79 4.95 -24.25
CA ASP A 173 7.64 6.12 -24.46
C ASP A 173 7.23 7.28 -23.51
N PRO A 174 8.18 7.97 -22.85
CA PRO A 174 7.92 9.12 -21.98
C PRO A 174 6.98 10.17 -22.56
N ALA A 175 7.08 10.46 -23.86
CA ALA A 175 6.28 11.47 -24.53
C ALA A 175 4.78 11.10 -24.57
N GLN A 176 4.44 9.82 -24.40
CA GLN A 176 3.07 9.31 -24.46
C GLN A 176 2.45 9.07 -23.07
N ILE A 177 3.26 9.10 -21.99
CA ILE A 177 2.81 8.75 -20.63
C ILE A 177 1.63 9.61 -20.19
N THR A 178 1.71 10.93 -20.36
CA THR A 178 0.65 11.84 -19.90
C THR A 178 -0.69 11.50 -20.56
N THR A 179 -0.70 11.34 -21.88
CA THR A 179 -1.91 10.99 -22.63
C THR A 179 -2.45 9.62 -22.22
N ALA A 180 -1.59 8.61 -22.09
CA ALA A 180 -1.99 7.26 -21.71
C ALA A 180 -2.53 7.19 -20.26
N MET A 181 -1.91 7.93 -19.34
CA MET A 181 -2.39 8.02 -17.96
C MET A 181 -3.76 8.69 -17.86
N LEU A 182 -3.97 9.81 -18.57
CA LEU A 182 -5.26 10.49 -18.59
C LEU A 182 -6.37 9.59 -19.16
N SER A 183 -6.11 8.93 -20.30
CA SER A 183 -7.05 7.96 -20.87
C SER A 183 -7.36 6.80 -19.90
N MET A 184 -6.35 6.26 -19.21
CA MET A 184 -6.56 5.19 -18.23
C MET A 184 -7.36 5.66 -17.01
N ILE A 185 -7.19 6.91 -16.58
CA ILE A 185 -7.96 7.51 -15.49
C ILE A 185 -9.42 7.70 -15.89
N ASP A 186 -9.68 8.19 -17.10
CA ASP A 186 -11.05 8.38 -17.63
C ASP A 186 -11.80 7.04 -17.67
N ASP A 187 -11.15 5.98 -18.16
CA ASP A 187 -11.73 4.63 -18.18
C ASP A 187 -12.00 4.11 -16.75
N LEU A 188 -11.07 4.33 -15.82
CA LEU A 188 -11.24 3.95 -14.43
C LEU A 188 -12.43 4.67 -13.78
N MET A 189 -12.60 5.96 -14.03
CA MET A 189 -13.71 6.74 -13.51
C MET A 189 -15.06 6.20 -14.01
N MET A 190 -15.16 5.87 -15.30
CA MET A 190 -16.38 5.30 -15.88
C MET A 190 -16.73 3.94 -15.27
N GLU A 191 -15.74 3.06 -15.09
CA GLU A 191 -15.95 1.75 -14.46
C GLU A 191 -16.35 1.88 -12.97
N MET A 192 -15.71 2.78 -12.22
CA MET A 192 -15.94 2.94 -10.77
C MET A 192 -17.30 3.54 -10.40
N VAL A 193 -17.92 4.36 -11.25
CA VAL A 193 -19.28 4.90 -11.02
C VAL A 193 -20.31 3.78 -10.92
N THR A 194 -20.05 2.63 -11.56
CA THR A 194 -20.99 1.49 -11.59
C THR A 194 -20.88 0.55 -10.37
N LEU A 195 -19.84 0.72 -9.54
CA LEU A 195 -19.56 -0.16 -8.41
C LEU A 195 -20.26 0.32 -7.14
N ASP A 196 -21.49 -0.15 -6.92
CA ASP A 196 -22.16 0.00 -5.61
C ASP A 196 -21.78 -1.16 -4.65
N MET A 197 -21.77 -0.84 -3.36
CA MET A 197 -21.36 -1.72 -2.26
C MET A 197 -22.54 -2.59 -1.79
N HIS A 198 -23.15 -3.34 -2.70
CA HIS A 198 -24.18 -4.33 -2.37
C HIS A 198 -23.57 -5.73 -2.18
N GLN A 199 -24.34 -6.67 -1.61
CA GLN A 199 -23.91 -8.06 -1.44
C GLN A 199 -23.45 -8.64 -2.78
N LEU A 200 -22.17 -8.99 -2.86
CA LEU A 200 -21.57 -9.53 -4.07
C LEU A 200 -21.78 -11.03 -4.13
N ARG A 201 -22.27 -11.52 -5.27
CA ARG A 201 -22.15 -12.94 -5.60
C ARG A 201 -20.70 -13.23 -5.97
N LYS A 202 -20.32 -14.50 -5.95
CA LYS A 202 -18.95 -14.93 -6.27
C LYS A 202 -18.51 -14.49 -7.66
N GLU A 203 -19.43 -14.54 -8.62
CA GLU A 203 -19.23 -14.08 -10.00
C GLU A 203 -18.94 -12.58 -10.04
N ASP A 204 -19.68 -11.79 -9.25
CA ASP A 204 -19.50 -10.33 -9.16
C ASP A 204 -18.13 -9.97 -8.53
N VAL A 205 -17.66 -10.76 -7.55
CA VAL A 205 -16.32 -10.60 -6.96
C VAL A 205 -15.22 -10.85 -7.99
N TYR A 206 -15.32 -11.95 -8.75
CA TYR A 206 -14.33 -12.28 -9.78
C TYR A 206 -14.26 -11.20 -10.87
N GLU A 207 -15.43 -10.72 -11.31
CA GLU A 207 -15.52 -9.66 -12.31
C GLU A 207 -14.84 -8.37 -11.81
N ARG A 208 -15.14 -7.94 -10.58
CA ARG A 208 -14.51 -6.78 -9.92
C ARG A 208 -13.00 -6.91 -9.77
N ILE A 209 -12.50 -8.09 -9.44
CA ILE A 209 -11.05 -8.36 -9.41
C ILE A 209 -10.46 -8.23 -10.82
N CYS A 210 -11.13 -8.77 -11.84
CA CYS A 210 -10.70 -8.63 -13.22
C CYS A 210 -10.61 -7.15 -13.62
N TYR A 211 -11.64 -6.34 -13.36
CA TYR A 211 -11.62 -4.88 -13.60
C TYR A 211 -10.38 -4.22 -12.96
N ALA A 212 -10.15 -4.43 -11.66
CA ALA A 212 -9.00 -3.86 -10.96
C ALA A 212 -7.66 -4.33 -11.54
N CYS A 213 -7.56 -5.60 -11.98
CA CYS A 213 -6.36 -6.13 -12.61
C CYS A 213 -6.12 -5.54 -14.01
N ARG A 214 -7.16 -5.19 -14.77
CA ARG A 214 -7.00 -4.50 -16.07
C ARG A 214 -6.39 -3.13 -15.90
N PHE A 215 -6.89 -2.38 -14.92
CA PHE A 215 -6.31 -1.11 -14.54
C PHE A 215 -4.83 -1.27 -14.16
N CYS A 216 -4.51 -2.23 -13.29
CA CYS A 216 -3.13 -2.48 -12.87
C CYS A 216 -2.23 -2.89 -14.03
N GLN A 217 -2.71 -3.72 -14.97
CA GLN A 217 -1.95 -4.10 -16.16
C GLN A 217 -1.60 -2.88 -17.01
N ARG A 218 -2.57 -1.98 -17.27
CA ARG A 218 -2.29 -0.73 -18.02
C ARG A 218 -1.28 0.13 -17.28
N PHE A 219 -1.41 0.31 -15.97
CA PHE A 219 -0.45 1.07 -15.18
C PHE A 219 0.97 0.47 -15.24
N ILE A 220 1.09 -0.87 -15.17
CA ILE A 220 2.36 -1.61 -15.30
C ILE A 220 3.01 -1.34 -16.66
N LEU A 221 2.24 -1.36 -17.75
CA LEU A 221 2.72 -1.13 -19.11
C LEU A 221 3.11 0.33 -19.38
N ILE A 222 2.33 1.29 -18.88
CA ILE A 222 2.65 2.71 -18.97
C ILE A 222 3.93 3.02 -18.18
N HIS A 223 4.06 2.43 -16.99
CA HIS A 223 5.19 2.61 -16.08
C HIS A 223 5.52 4.10 -15.85
N PRO A 224 4.56 4.88 -15.33
CA PRO A 224 4.58 6.35 -15.46
C PRO A 224 5.68 7.04 -14.67
N PHE A 225 6.17 6.45 -13.58
CA PHE A 225 7.15 7.09 -12.70
C PHE A 225 8.56 6.53 -12.90
N LEU A 226 9.57 7.23 -12.37
CA LEU A 226 10.98 6.79 -12.48
C LEU A 226 11.30 5.61 -11.54
N ASP A 227 10.66 5.53 -10.38
CA ASP A 227 10.75 4.43 -9.43
C ASP A 227 9.39 4.23 -8.74
N GLY A 228 9.21 3.14 -8.00
CA GLY A 228 8.04 2.94 -7.15
C GLY A 228 6.78 2.44 -7.87
N ASN A 229 6.81 2.30 -9.21
CA ASN A 229 5.66 1.80 -9.99
C ASN A 229 5.10 0.47 -9.47
N GLY A 230 5.98 -0.46 -9.09
CA GLY A 230 5.60 -1.74 -8.47
C GLY A 230 4.75 -1.56 -7.20
N ARG A 231 5.22 -0.71 -6.28
CA ARG A 231 4.51 -0.42 -5.02
C ARG A 231 3.22 0.37 -5.28
N MET A 232 3.24 1.32 -6.20
CA MET A 232 2.09 2.12 -6.60
C MET A 232 0.95 1.26 -7.14
N TYR A 233 1.20 0.37 -8.11
CA TYR A 233 0.11 -0.43 -8.67
C TYR A 233 -0.49 -1.38 -7.63
N ARG A 234 0.32 -1.93 -6.72
CA ARG A 234 -0.19 -2.79 -5.63
C ARG A 234 -1.06 -2.01 -4.65
N LEU A 235 -0.70 -0.75 -4.36
CA LEU A 235 -1.54 0.16 -3.58
C LEU A 235 -2.85 0.51 -4.30
N PHE A 236 -2.82 0.73 -5.61
CA PHE A 236 -4.03 0.94 -6.40
C PHE A 236 -4.91 -0.30 -6.43
N LEU A 237 -4.33 -1.48 -6.62
CA LEU A 237 -5.05 -2.75 -6.53
C LEU A 237 -5.76 -2.87 -5.17
N THR A 238 -5.06 -2.66 -4.06
CA THR A 238 -5.68 -2.68 -2.73
C THR A 238 -6.82 -1.67 -2.62
N THR A 239 -6.62 -0.44 -3.08
CA THR A 239 -7.62 0.63 -3.00
C THR A 239 -8.87 0.28 -3.81
N LEU A 240 -8.70 -0.27 -5.02
CA LEU A 240 -9.78 -0.69 -5.90
C LEU A 240 -10.56 -1.87 -5.33
N LEU A 241 -9.88 -2.87 -4.77
CA LEU A 241 -10.52 -3.99 -4.08
C LEU A 241 -11.37 -3.51 -2.90
N LEU A 242 -10.82 -2.63 -2.06
CA LEU A 242 -11.54 -2.03 -0.93
C LEU A 242 -12.77 -1.25 -1.38
N ARG A 243 -12.61 -0.43 -2.42
CA ARG A 243 -13.72 0.37 -2.99
C ARG A 243 -14.80 -0.49 -3.63
N ALA A 244 -14.44 -1.72 -4.03
CA ALA A 244 -15.32 -2.74 -4.54
C ALA A 244 -15.93 -3.63 -3.44
N GLY A 245 -15.59 -3.44 -2.16
CA GLY A 245 -16.09 -4.25 -1.04
C GLY A 245 -15.38 -5.60 -0.88
N ILE A 246 -14.20 -5.74 -1.48
CA ILE A 246 -13.38 -6.93 -1.46
C ILE A 246 -12.19 -6.70 -0.53
N SER A 247 -11.84 -7.72 0.27
CA SER A 247 -10.65 -7.66 1.13
C SER A 247 -9.40 -7.40 0.29
N PRO A 248 -8.42 -6.62 0.79
CA PRO A 248 -7.11 -6.52 0.16
C PRO A 248 -6.51 -7.90 -0.08
N ALA A 249 -5.85 -8.06 -1.23
CA ALA A 249 -5.04 -9.25 -1.51
C ALA A 249 -3.74 -9.18 -0.69
N VAL A 250 -3.47 -10.21 0.09
CA VAL A 250 -2.25 -10.31 0.93
C VAL A 250 -1.33 -11.37 0.34
N TYR A 251 -0.17 -10.94 -0.14
CA TYR A 251 0.82 -11.80 -0.79
C TYR A 251 2.23 -11.25 -0.61
N GLY A 252 3.24 -12.02 -1.00
CA GLY A 252 4.65 -11.63 -0.86
C GLY A 252 5.22 -11.87 0.53
N LEU A 253 4.47 -12.53 1.42
CA LEU A 253 4.91 -12.93 2.76
C LEU A 253 6.00 -14.01 2.65
N TYR A 254 5.77 -14.99 1.78
CA TYR A 254 6.68 -16.11 1.55
C TYR A 254 7.43 -15.99 0.22
N VAL A 255 8.56 -16.69 0.10
CA VAL A 255 9.37 -16.72 -1.14
C VAL A 255 8.52 -17.22 -2.32
N PHE A 256 7.66 -18.21 -2.07
CA PHE A 256 6.80 -18.81 -3.08
C PHE A 256 5.78 -17.80 -3.64
N ASP A 257 5.12 -17.03 -2.78
CA ASP A 257 4.19 -15.97 -3.21
C ASP A 257 4.91 -14.91 -4.04
N ARG A 258 6.13 -14.53 -3.67
CA ARG A 258 6.93 -13.54 -4.43
C ARG A 258 7.27 -14.06 -5.82
N PHE A 259 7.60 -15.35 -5.94
CA PHE A 259 7.85 -15.99 -7.22
C PHE A 259 6.59 -16.05 -8.10
N HIS A 260 5.45 -16.43 -7.53
CA HIS A 260 4.17 -16.46 -8.26
C HIS A 260 3.66 -15.07 -8.64
N HIS A 261 3.84 -14.09 -7.74
CA HIS A 261 3.58 -12.69 -8.02
C HIS A 261 4.40 -12.21 -9.22
N SER A 262 5.70 -12.53 -9.25
CA SER A 262 6.57 -12.17 -10.38
C SER A 262 6.10 -12.78 -11.70
N GLN A 263 5.62 -14.03 -11.71
CA GLN A 263 5.03 -14.65 -12.90
C GLN A 263 3.72 -13.98 -13.32
N ALA A 264 2.86 -13.65 -12.34
CA ALA A 264 1.59 -12.96 -12.58
C ALA A 264 1.83 -11.56 -13.17
N GLU A 265 2.77 -10.78 -12.61
CA GLU A 265 3.18 -9.50 -13.16
C GLU A 265 3.81 -9.67 -14.55
N ALA A 266 4.69 -10.66 -14.73
CA ALA A 266 5.32 -10.94 -16.02
C ALA A 266 4.29 -11.23 -17.14
N SER A 267 3.17 -11.86 -16.80
CA SER A 267 2.07 -12.14 -17.74
C SER A 267 1.40 -10.88 -18.33
N CYS A 268 1.62 -9.72 -17.70
CA CYS A 268 1.09 -8.43 -18.16
C CYS A 268 1.82 -7.91 -19.41
N TYR A 269 3.04 -8.36 -19.69
CA TYR A 269 3.93 -7.82 -20.73
C TYR A 269 3.87 -8.55 -22.10
N ARG A 270 2.73 -9.09 -22.53
CA ARG A 270 2.64 -9.86 -23.80
C ARG A 270 3.13 -9.08 -25.05
N GLN A 271 3.47 -9.81 -26.12
CA GLN A 271 4.43 -9.38 -27.17
C GLN A 271 4.07 -8.13 -28.01
N ASP A 272 2.86 -7.58 -27.98
CA ASP A 272 2.48 -6.37 -28.75
C ASP A 272 1.95 -5.21 -27.88
N ASN A 273 2.65 -4.90 -26.78
CA ASN A 273 2.26 -3.80 -25.87
C ASN A 273 2.19 -2.42 -26.54
N GLN A 274 2.88 -2.21 -27.68
CA GLN A 274 2.80 -0.96 -28.45
C GLN A 274 1.49 -0.83 -29.23
N GLU A 275 0.94 -1.91 -29.78
CA GLU A 275 -0.38 -1.90 -30.43
C GLU A 275 -1.50 -1.71 -29.39
N LEU A 276 -1.33 -2.28 -28.19
CA LEU A 276 -2.27 -2.18 -27.06
C LEU A 276 -2.39 -0.78 -26.44
N LEU A 277 -1.43 0.13 -26.70
CA LEU A 277 -1.43 1.50 -26.18
C LEU A 277 -1.86 2.53 -27.24
N GLY A 278 -1.75 2.19 -28.53
CA GLY A 278 -2.19 3.04 -29.65
C GLY A 278 -3.64 2.84 -30.08
N ALA A 279 -4.23 1.68 -29.78
CA ALA A 279 -5.63 1.43 -30.03
C ALA A 279 -6.46 1.88 -28.82
N ALA A 280 -7.33 2.89 -29.03
CA ALA A 280 -8.48 3.15 -28.16
C ALA A 280 -9.44 1.94 -28.08
N ASP A 281 -9.16 0.89 -28.85
CA ASP A 281 -9.84 -0.38 -28.79
C ASP A 281 -9.24 -1.19 -27.65
N VAL A 282 -10.07 -1.34 -26.61
CA VAL A 282 -10.28 -2.57 -25.86
C VAL A 282 -9.13 -3.54 -26.05
N VAL A 283 -8.23 -3.63 -25.06
CA VAL A 283 -7.45 -4.84 -24.84
C VAL A 283 -8.46 -5.99 -24.89
N THR A 284 -8.63 -6.62 -26.05
CA THR A 284 -9.51 -7.77 -26.20
C THR A 284 -8.90 -8.76 -25.26
N PHE A 285 -9.60 -8.98 -24.15
CA PHE A 285 -9.15 -9.79 -23.05
C PHE A 285 -9.07 -11.21 -23.57
N GLY A 286 -7.93 -11.58 -24.16
CA GLY A 286 -7.59 -12.95 -24.43
C GLY A 286 -7.27 -13.61 -23.10
N THR A 287 -8.30 -13.99 -22.35
CA THR A 287 -8.25 -14.93 -21.20
C THR A 287 -6.98 -14.80 -20.36
N ASN A 288 -6.56 -13.58 -20.02
CA ASN A 288 -5.30 -13.37 -19.31
C ASN A 288 -5.56 -13.49 -17.81
N HIS A 289 -5.88 -14.73 -17.43
CA HIS A 289 -6.34 -15.15 -16.12
C HIS A 289 -5.28 -15.03 -15.02
N HIS A 290 -4.00 -14.77 -15.29
CA HIS A 290 -2.94 -15.02 -14.31
C HIS A 290 -2.90 -14.01 -13.16
N LEU A 291 -2.85 -12.69 -13.43
CA LEU A 291 -2.88 -11.69 -12.36
C LEU A 291 -4.20 -11.73 -11.58
N ALA A 292 -5.33 -11.83 -12.29
CA ALA A 292 -6.63 -11.94 -11.63
C ALA A 292 -6.75 -13.22 -10.78
N LYS A 293 -6.32 -14.38 -11.29
CA LYS A 293 -6.31 -15.65 -10.55
C LYS A 293 -5.40 -15.57 -9.33
N PHE A 294 -4.20 -15.00 -9.49
CA PHE A 294 -3.29 -14.76 -8.38
C PHE A 294 -3.95 -13.89 -7.31
N VAL A 295 -4.58 -12.77 -7.70
CA VAL A 295 -5.29 -11.89 -6.75
C VAL A 295 -6.44 -12.64 -6.06
N VAL A 296 -7.26 -13.37 -6.80
CA VAL A 296 -8.35 -14.20 -6.25
C VAL A 296 -7.81 -15.14 -5.16
N GLU A 297 -6.77 -15.93 -5.46
CA GLU A 297 -6.13 -16.86 -4.51
C GLU A 297 -5.65 -16.18 -3.22
N HIS A 298 -5.30 -14.89 -3.27
CA HIS A 298 -4.79 -14.11 -2.14
C HIS A 298 -5.83 -13.16 -1.51
N THR A 299 -7.07 -13.16 -2.00
CA THR A 299 -8.22 -12.47 -1.38
C THR A 299 -9.10 -13.40 -0.54
N HIS A 300 -8.89 -14.73 -0.64
CA HIS A 300 -9.71 -15.76 0.01
C HIS A 300 -9.42 -16.01 1.51
N GLY A 301 -8.68 -15.12 2.17
CA GLY A 301 -8.37 -15.17 3.62
C GLY A 301 -9.23 -14.25 4.50
N GLU A 302 -10.46 -13.90 4.09
CA GLU A 302 -11.50 -13.15 4.83
C GLU A 302 -10.99 -12.17 5.90
N TRP A 303 -10.40 -11.02 5.55
CA TRP A 303 -9.97 -9.99 6.51
C TRP A 303 -9.16 -10.46 7.75
N LYS A 304 -8.79 -11.74 7.84
CA LYS A 304 -8.14 -12.38 8.97
C LYS A 304 -6.68 -12.53 8.64
N SER A 305 -5.86 -12.55 9.68
CA SER A 305 -4.44 -12.79 9.53
C SER A 305 -4.20 -14.15 8.86
N PRO A 306 -3.34 -14.25 7.83
CA PRO A 306 -2.84 -15.55 7.37
C PRO A 306 -1.91 -16.24 8.38
N ASP A 307 -1.31 -15.51 9.35
CA ASP A 307 -0.36 -16.10 10.33
C ASP A 307 -0.76 -15.87 11.80
N ASP A 308 -2.07 -15.90 12.11
CA ASP A 308 -2.64 -15.90 13.48
C ASP A 308 -2.02 -14.89 14.49
N HIS A 309 -2.32 -13.61 14.24
CA HIS A 309 -2.28 -12.40 15.09
C HIS A 309 -0.92 -11.82 15.56
N MET A 310 -0.39 -10.87 14.78
CA MET A 310 0.80 -10.06 15.11
C MET A 310 0.63 -9.21 16.37
N ARG A 311 -0.59 -8.74 16.65
CA ARG A 311 -0.86 -7.98 17.89
C ARG A 311 -0.51 -8.79 19.14
N THR A 312 -0.93 -10.05 19.18
CA THR A 312 -0.65 -10.97 20.29
C THR A 312 0.84 -11.24 20.38
N PHE A 313 1.49 -11.51 19.25
CA PHE A 313 2.94 -11.68 19.19
C PHE A 313 3.69 -10.48 19.80
N LEU A 314 3.33 -9.25 19.41
CA LEU A 314 3.95 -8.05 19.93
C LEU A 314 3.65 -7.85 21.42
N GLN A 315 2.43 -8.13 21.89
CA GLN A 315 2.10 -8.05 23.32
C GLN A 315 2.90 -9.06 24.16
N VAL A 316 3.01 -10.31 23.71
CA VAL A 316 3.74 -11.38 24.42
C VAL A 316 5.25 -11.12 24.44
N THR A 317 5.79 -10.50 23.39
CA THR A 317 7.22 -10.15 23.30
C THR A 317 7.56 -8.83 24.00
N GLY A 318 6.58 -8.13 24.58
CA GLY A 318 6.78 -6.81 25.21
C GLY A 318 7.06 -5.68 24.20
N GLN A 319 6.73 -5.91 22.92
CA GLN A 319 6.96 -5.02 21.78
C GLN A 319 5.67 -4.41 21.22
N GLY A 320 4.56 -4.52 21.95
CA GLY A 320 3.27 -3.96 21.57
C GLY A 320 3.24 -2.43 21.62
N PRO A 321 2.29 -1.77 20.94
CA PRO A 321 2.04 -0.36 21.17
C PRO A 321 1.76 -0.13 22.66
N TYR A 322 2.49 0.80 23.28
CA TYR A 322 2.33 1.18 24.69
C TYR A 322 0.85 1.44 25.00
N ASP A 323 0.27 0.66 25.92
CA ASP A 323 -1.10 0.85 26.41
C ASP A 323 -1.07 1.75 27.66
N PRO A 324 -1.51 3.02 27.57
CA PRO A 324 -1.53 3.94 28.71
C PRO A 324 -2.51 3.50 29.81
N SER A 325 -3.43 2.58 29.53
CA SER A 325 -4.43 2.09 30.49
C SER A 325 -3.95 0.93 31.35
N ALA A 326 -2.87 0.25 30.95
CA ALA A 326 -2.28 -0.86 31.69
C ALA A 326 -1.44 -0.42 32.91
N SER A 327 -1.17 0.89 33.10
CA SER A 327 -0.43 1.40 34.26
C SER A 327 -1.28 1.58 35.54
N LYS A 328 -2.53 1.10 35.54
CA LYS A 328 -3.45 1.21 36.69
C LYS A 328 -3.72 -0.11 37.40
N MET A 329 -2.77 -1.03 37.43
CA MET A 329 -2.69 -2.05 38.48
C MET A 329 -1.22 -2.29 38.82
N GLY A 330 -0.67 -1.41 39.67
CA GLY A 330 0.36 -1.80 40.63
C GLY A 330 -0.29 -2.52 41.82
N PRO A 331 0.47 -3.27 42.62
CA PRO A 331 1.70 -2.79 43.25
C PRO A 331 2.99 -3.03 42.47
#